data_AF-A0A401MEV7-F1
#
_entry.id   AF-A0A401MEV7-F1
#
_cell.length_a   1.000
_cell.length_b   1.000
_cell.length_c   1.000
_cell.angle_alpha   90.00
_cell.angle_beta   90.00
_cell.angle_gamma   90.00
#
_symmetry.space_group_name_H-M   'P 1'
#
loop_
_entity.id
_entity.type
_entity.pdbx_description
1 polymer ?
#
loop_
_entity_poly.entity_id
_entity_poly.type
_entity_poly.pdbx_seq_one_letter_code
_entity_poly.pdbx_strand_id
1 'polypeptide(L)'
;MAAEEWQRAATAKNVIREVLEEMAPGVLRCMYCLDSRGTDIDHFAPKSRVPLRTFCWHNHLLACSHCNSNLKRDAYPCDDFGQCLLIDPSVDDPADHLRLDPMTGEYYACTPDGEPSAKGDVSIKVFGLNRYELREGRRNAYIKCREMLVSWHRAFLDGDHYRAEEIALALCHEPFADVLRFLETIGVRPHASAALGDELADALTAWLSTVGPVNPPPATRPFVVRQRSSMATKTWRSK
;
A
#
# COMPACT_ATOMS: atom_id res chain seq x y z
N MET A 1 -21.72 7.94 26.39
CA MET A 1 -21.34 6.55 26.72
C MET A 1 -20.18 6.06 25.85
N ALA A 2 -20.37 5.53 24.62
CA ALA A 2 -19.26 4.93 23.85
C ALA A 2 -18.09 5.89 23.53
N ALA A 3 -18.37 7.15 23.16
CA ALA A 3 -17.33 8.14 22.89
C ALA A 3 -16.50 8.50 24.14
N GLU A 4 -17.13 8.57 25.31
CA GLU A 4 -16.46 8.87 26.59
C GLU A 4 -15.62 7.67 27.07
N GLU A 5 -16.14 6.46 26.89
CA GLU A 5 -15.40 5.21 27.14
C GLU A 5 -14.16 5.14 26.24
N TRP A 6 -14.30 5.45 24.95
CA TRP A 6 -13.15 5.53 24.05
C TRP A 6 -12.10 6.52 24.54
N GLN A 7 -12.49 7.67 25.09
CA GLN A 7 -11.50 8.62 25.62
C GLN A 7 -10.66 8.01 26.75
N ARG A 8 -11.30 7.24 27.63
CA ARG A 8 -10.65 6.63 28.81
C ARG A 8 -9.92 5.31 28.50
N ALA A 9 -10.20 4.67 27.37
CA ALA A 9 -9.67 3.34 27.01
C ALA A 9 -8.21 3.35 26.51
N ALA A 10 -7.28 3.87 27.31
CA ALA A 10 -5.86 3.99 26.93
C ALA A 10 -5.22 2.63 26.57
N THR A 11 -5.43 1.60 27.40
CA THR A 11 -4.86 0.26 27.16
C THR A 11 -5.37 -0.35 25.85
N ALA A 12 -6.69 -0.31 25.60
CA ALA A 12 -7.25 -0.84 24.36
C ALA A 12 -6.74 -0.07 23.13
N LYS A 13 -6.62 1.26 23.22
CA LYS A 13 -6.05 2.08 22.15
C LYS A 13 -4.60 1.71 21.84
N ASN A 14 -3.79 1.39 22.85
CA ASN A 14 -2.39 1.01 22.62
C ASN A 14 -2.30 -0.33 21.88
N VAL A 15 -3.06 -1.34 22.32
CA VAL A 15 -3.11 -2.65 21.64
C VAL A 15 -3.61 -2.50 20.20
N ILE A 16 -4.67 -1.72 19.96
CA ILE A 16 -5.18 -1.46 18.61
C ILE A 16 -4.11 -0.78 17.75
N ARG A 17 -3.40 0.22 18.31
CA ARG A 17 -2.36 0.94 17.57
C ARG A 17 -1.20 0.04 17.17
N GLU A 18 -0.71 -0.80 18.08
CA GLU A 18 0.41 -1.72 17.79
C GLU A 18 0.08 -2.63 16.59
N VAL A 19 -1.12 -3.21 16.56
CA VAL A 19 -1.54 -4.06 15.43
C VAL A 19 -1.72 -3.25 14.14
N LEU A 20 -2.29 -2.04 14.24
CA LEU A 20 -2.43 -1.16 13.07
C LEU A 20 -1.08 -0.67 12.52
N GLU A 21 -0.09 -0.46 13.39
CA GLU A 21 1.28 -0.09 13.02
C GLU A 21 1.98 -1.21 12.25
N GLU A 22 1.74 -2.48 12.59
CA GLU A 22 2.23 -3.64 11.84
C GLU A 22 1.57 -3.81 10.47
N MET A 23 0.28 -3.45 10.36
CA MET A 23 -0.48 -3.54 9.10
C MET A 23 -0.29 -2.33 8.18
N ALA A 24 0.25 -1.24 8.70
CA ALA A 24 0.43 -0.01 7.96
C ALA A 24 1.43 -0.20 6.81
N PRO A 25 1.17 0.42 5.64
CA PRO A 25 2.13 0.39 4.54
C PRO A 25 3.39 1.17 4.90
N GLY A 26 4.53 0.76 4.33
CA GLY A 26 5.83 1.37 4.61
C GLY A 26 6.16 1.40 6.11
N VAL A 27 7.00 2.35 6.52
CA VAL A 27 7.35 2.52 7.93
C VAL A 27 6.29 3.36 8.65
N LEU A 28 5.27 2.70 9.20
CA LEU A 28 4.22 3.31 10.03
C LEU A 28 3.47 4.44 9.31
N ARG A 29 3.18 4.28 8.01
CA ARG A 29 2.56 5.35 7.20
C ARG A 29 1.05 5.36 7.38
N CYS A 30 0.49 6.55 7.24
CA CYS A 30 -0.95 6.77 7.17
C CYS A 30 -1.56 5.92 6.05
N MET A 31 -2.58 5.12 6.38
CA MET A 31 -3.26 4.25 5.43
C MET A 31 -4.06 5.00 4.35
N TYR A 32 -4.29 6.30 4.52
CA TYR A 32 -4.95 7.14 3.51
C TYR A 32 -3.97 7.80 2.54
N CYS A 33 -2.95 8.51 3.03
CA CYS A 33 -2.04 9.28 2.18
C CYS A 33 -0.72 8.59 1.86
N LEU A 34 -0.40 7.50 2.55
CA LEU A 34 0.80 6.68 2.35
C LEU A 34 2.15 7.40 2.56
N ASP A 35 2.11 8.63 3.07
CA ASP A 35 3.28 9.51 3.21
C ASP A 35 3.57 9.90 4.66
N SER A 36 2.61 10.59 5.28
CA SER A 36 2.77 11.06 6.65
C SER A 36 2.78 9.88 7.61
N ARG A 37 3.53 10.00 8.72
CA ARG A 37 3.48 9.03 9.80
C ARG A 37 2.04 8.92 10.33
N GLY A 38 1.55 7.69 10.46
CA GLY A 38 0.33 7.38 11.16
C GLY A 38 0.51 7.63 12.66
N THR A 39 -0.33 8.49 13.22
CA THR A 39 -0.23 8.93 14.63
C THR A 39 -1.48 8.60 15.42
N ASP A 40 -2.61 8.46 14.72
CA ASP A 40 -3.93 8.40 15.30
C ASP A 40 -4.66 7.15 14.83
N ILE A 41 -5.54 6.65 15.69
CA ILE A 41 -6.54 5.65 15.32
C ILE A 41 -7.74 6.42 14.78
N ASP A 42 -7.96 6.37 13.47
CA ASP A 42 -9.18 6.88 12.86
C ASP A 42 -10.34 5.89 13.06
N HIS A 43 -11.55 6.44 13.18
CA HIS A 43 -12.79 5.67 13.05
C HIS A 43 -13.30 5.87 11.63
N PHE A 44 -13.17 4.85 10.77
CA PHE A 44 -13.56 4.96 9.35
C PHE A 44 -14.98 5.52 9.21
N ALA A 45 -15.94 4.86 9.87
CA ALA A 45 -17.25 5.42 10.16
C ALA A 45 -17.21 6.19 11.50
N PRO A 46 -17.54 7.49 11.51
CA PRO A 46 -17.31 8.34 12.66
C PRO A 46 -18.22 7.97 13.83
N LYS A 47 -17.69 8.10 15.04
CA LYS A 47 -18.40 7.78 16.29
C LYS A 47 -19.69 8.59 16.46
N SER A 48 -19.73 9.81 15.93
CA SER A 48 -20.91 10.68 15.92
C SER A 48 -22.08 10.08 15.13
N ARG A 49 -21.78 9.27 14.10
CA ARG A 49 -22.77 8.62 13.24
C ARG A 49 -23.07 7.18 13.64
N VAL A 50 -22.04 6.41 14.01
CA VAL A 50 -22.17 4.99 14.38
C VAL A 50 -21.50 4.66 15.71
N PRO A 51 -22.03 5.15 16.85
CA PRO A 51 -21.40 4.95 18.17
C PRO A 51 -21.14 3.49 18.52
N LEU A 52 -21.97 2.56 18.04
CA LEU A 52 -21.82 1.13 18.28
C LEU A 52 -20.58 0.52 17.60
N ARG A 53 -20.03 1.18 16.57
CA ARG A 53 -18.78 0.76 15.90
C ARG A 53 -17.52 1.34 16.53
N THR A 54 -17.62 2.05 17.66
CA THR A 54 -16.47 2.72 18.31
C THR A 54 -15.34 1.75 18.66
N PHE A 55 -15.67 0.52 19.08
CA PHE A 55 -14.72 -0.54 19.46
C PHE A 55 -14.65 -1.68 18.43
N CYS A 56 -15.26 -1.51 17.25
CA CYS A 56 -15.16 -2.51 16.20
C CYS A 56 -13.81 -2.38 15.50
N TRP A 57 -13.02 -3.46 15.50
CA TRP A 57 -11.72 -3.55 14.83
C TRP A 57 -11.79 -3.09 13.35
N HIS A 58 -12.77 -3.58 12.60
CA HIS A 58 -13.03 -3.20 11.20
C HIS A 58 -13.53 -1.76 11.02
N ASN A 59 -13.41 -0.91 12.04
CA ASN A 59 -13.68 0.51 11.94
C ASN A 59 -12.44 1.33 12.31
N HIS A 60 -11.29 0.71 12.57
CA HIS A 60 -10.07 1.37 12.99
C HIS A 60 -9.02 1.34 11.87
N LEU A 61 -8.41 2.49 11.60
CA LEU A 61 -7.33 2.64 10.62
C LEU A 61 -6.21 3.48 11.21
N LEU A 62 -4.96 3.21 10.81
CA LEU A 62 -3.84 4.07 11.17
C LEU A 62 -3.83 5.30 10.25
N ALA A 63 -4.01 6.48 10.82
CA ALA A 63 -4.06 7.72 10.05
C ALA A 63 -3.15 8.80 10.66
N CYS A 64 -2.66 9.70 9.81
CA CYS A 64 -2.04 10.93 10.29
C CYS A 64 -3.12 11.94 10.71
N SER A 65 -2.75 12.87 11.59
CA SER A 65 -3.65 13.93 12.06
C SER A 65 -4.21 14.81 10.93
N HIS A 66 -3.46 15.01 9.84
CA HIS A 66 -3.93 15.78 8.70
C HIS A 66 -5.10 15.09 7.97
N CYS A 67 -4.96 13.79 7.65
CA CYS A 67 -6.03 13.05 6.99
C CYS A 67 -7.22 12.82 7.93
N ASN A 68 -6.98 12.40 9.17
CA ASN A 68 -8.02 12.09 10.15
C ASN A 68 -8.72 13.35 10.68
N SER A 69 -7.99 14.22 11.37
CA SER A 69 -8.57 15.29 12.19
C SER A 69 -8.79 16.61 11.45
N ASN A 70 -8.09 16.84 10.32
CA ASN A 70 -8.22 18.08 9.56
C ASN A 70 -9.12 17.94 8.34
N LEU A 71 -8.90 16.90 7.53
CA LEU A 71 -9.61 16.70 6.27
C LEU A 71 -10.88 15.85 6.43
N LYS A 72 -10.75 14.56 6.81
CA LYS A 72 -11.91 13.65 6.94
C LYS A 72 -12.85 14.07 8.06
N ARG A 73 -12.37 14.24 9.29
CA ARG A 73 -13.18 14.51 10.49
C ARG A 73 -14.36 13.51 10.59
N ASP A 74 -15.57 14.03 10.71
CA ASP A 74 -16.83 13.28 10.73
C ASP A 74 -17.41 13.04 9.31
N ALA A 75 -16.67 13.35 8.23
CA ALA A 75 -17.15 13.09 6.87
C ALA A 75 -17.29 11.59 6.64
N TYR A 76 -18.50 11.19 6.23
CA TYR A 76 -18.83 9.83 5.85
C TYR A 76 -19.86 9.86 4.71
N PRO A 77 -19.46 10.38 3.53
CA PRO A 77 -20.36 10.50 2.37
C PRO A 77 -20.87 9.12 1.96
N CYS A 78 -22.15 9.06 1.62
CA CYS A 78 -22.83 7.85 1.16
C CYS A 78 -23.55 8.14 -0.16
N ASP A 79 -23.79 7.09 -0.95
CA ASP A 79 -24.71 7.14 -2.09
C ASP A 79 -26.18 7.15 -1.65
N ASP A 80 -27.09 7.14 -2.63
CA ASP A 80 -28.54 7.16 -2.41
C ASP A 80 -29.05 5.91 -1.68
N PHE A 81 -28.27 4.82 -1.64
CA PHE A 81 -28.58 3.58 -0.93
C PHE A 81 -27.94 3.51 0.45
N GLY A 82 -27.21 4.55 0.86
CA GLY A 82 -26.54 4.62 2.14
C GLY A 82 -25.17 3.93 2.19
N GLN A 83 -24.66 3.44 1.06
CA GLN A 83 -23.34 2.82 0.98
C GLN A 83 -22.25 3.89 1.02
N CYS A 84 -21.21 3.69 1.84
CA CYS A 84 -20.13 4.65 1.96
C CYS A 84 -19.34 4.79 0.65
N LEU A 85 -19.06 6.05 0.28
CA LEU A 85 -18.28 6.42 -0.90
C LEU A 85 -16.82 6.74 -0.58
N LEU A 86 -16.34 6.44 0.64
CA LEU A 86 -14.91 6.45 0.92
C LEU A 86 -14.32 5.07 0.62
N ILE A 87 -13.09 5.07 0.13
CA ILE A 87 -12.24 3.88 0.07
C ILE A 87 -11.84 3.54 1.51
N ASP A 88 -12.20 2.36 1.96
CA ASP A 88 -11.71 1.77 3.20
C ASP A 88 -10.50 0.87 2.88
N PRO A 89 -9.26 1.33 3.09
CA PRO A 89 -8.06 0.57 2.72
C PRO A 89 -7.88 -0.75 3.50
N SER A 90 -8.75 -1.06 4.47
CA SER A 90 -8.77 -2.37 5.14
C SER A 90 -9.58 -3.44 4.41
N VAL A 91 -10.46 -3.04 3.47
CA VAL A 91 -11.36 -3.97 2.75
C VAL A 91 -11.44 -3.70 1.25
N ASP A 92 -11.24 -2.46 0.81
CA ASP A 92 -11.14 -2.07 -0.59
C ASP A 92 -9.66 -2.08 -1.01
N ASP A 93 -9.36 -2.57 -2.22
CA ASP A 93 -8.07 -2.30 -2.85
C ASP A 93 -8.11 -0.88 -3.44
N PRO A 94 -7.26 0.06 -3.01
CA PRO A 94 -7.21 1.40 -3.60
C PRO A 94 -6.96 1.38 -5.12
N ALA A 95 -6.25 0.38 -5.65
CA ALA A 95 -5.98 0.25 -7.08
C ALA A 95 -7.24 -0.02 -7.92
N ASP A 96 -8.33 -0.49 -7.29
CA ASP A 96 -9.63 -0.67 -7.96
C ASP A 96 -10.39 0.65 -8.16
N HIS A 97 -9.87 1.74 -7.59
CA HIS A 97 -10.55 3.04 -7.53
C HIS A 97 -9.67 4.24 -7.88
N LEU A 98 -8.34 4.08 -7.75
CA LEU A 98 -7.36 5.13 -7.95
C LEU A 98 -6.32 4.69 -8.97
N ARG A 99 -6.11 5.51 -9.99
CA ARG A 99 -5.03 5.34 -10.95
C ARG A 99 -4.00 6.45 -10.80
N LEU A 100 -2.75 6.07 -10.56
CA LEU A 100 -1.61 6.99 -10.52
C LEU A 100 -1.17 7.39 -11.93
N ASP A 101 -0.98 8.70 -12.14
CA ASP A 101 -0.12 9.20 -13.20
C ASP A 101 1.29 9.46 -12.64
N PRO A 102 2.29 8.68 -13.06
CA PRO A 102 3.64 8.78 -12.52
C PRO A 102 4.37 10.06 -12.95
N MET A 103 3.92 10.73 -14.01
CA MET A 103 4.55 11.96 -14.51
C MET A 103 4.20 13.16 -13.65
N THR A 104 2.95 13.23 -13.20
CA THR A 104 2.41 14.35 -12.41
C THR A 104 2.25 14.02 -10.93
N GLY A 105 2.32 12.74 -10.58
CA GLY A 105 2.00 12.22 -9.25
C GLY A 105 0.52 12.34 -8.90
N GLU A 106 -0.39 12.64 -9.83
CA GLU A 106 -1.82 12.76 -9.56
C GLU A 106 -2.51 11.40 -9.51
N TYR A 107 -3.52 11.26 -8.66
CA TYR A 107 -4.52 10.21 -8.80
C TYR A 107 -5.69 10.67 -9.65
N TYR A 108 -6.16 9.76 -10.49
CA TYR A 108 -7.46 9.82 -11.15
C TYR A 108 -8.40 8.78 -10.55
N ALA A 109 -9.67 9.17 -10.42
CA ALA A 109 -10.72 8.32 -9.87
C ALA A 109 -11.30 7.41 -10.96
N CYS A 110 -10.64 6.28 -11.22
CA CYS A 110 -11.11 5.29 -12.17
C CYS A 110 -10.77 3.87 -11.76
N THR A 111 -11.56 2.92 -12.27
CA THR A 111 -11.32 1.49 -12.14
C THR A 111 -10.14 1.05 -13.04
N PRO A 112 -9.64 -0.18 -12.88
CA PRO A 112 -8.58 -0.71 -13.75
C PRO A 112 -8.94 -0.70 -15.24
N ASP A 113 -10.23 -0.87 -15.56
CA ASP A 113 -10.77 -0.83 -16.93
C ASP A 113 -10.98 0.60 -17.46
N GLY A 114 -10.77 1.62 -16.63
CA GLY A 114 -10.85 3.04 -17.00
C GLY A 114 -12.20 3.69 -16.75
N GLU A 115 -13.15 2.98 -16.15
CA GLU A 115 -14.47 3.53 -15.81
C GLU A 115 -14.39 4.47 -14.61
N PRO A 116 -15.21 5.54 -14.53
CA PRO A 116 -15.20 6.45 -13.38
C PRO A 116 -15.49 5.73 -12.05
N SER A 117 -14.69 6.02 -11.02
CA SER A 117 -14.90 5.50 -9.66
C SER A 117 -15.46 6.57 -8.73
N ALA A 118 -16.72 6.44 -8.33
CA ALA A 118 -17.34 7.35 -7.35
C ALA A 118 -16.59 7.31 -5.99
N LYS A 119 -16.19 6.11 -5.54
CA LYS A 119 -15.38 5.95 -4.32
C LYS A 119 -14.04 6.67 -4.42
N GLY A 120 -13.36 6.53 -5.56
CA GLY A 120 -12.10 7.21 -5.85
C GLY A 120 -12.24 8.72 -5.80
N ASP A 121 -13.24 9.27 -6.49
CA ASP A 121 -13.45 10.72 -6.61
C ASP A 121 -13.74 11.37 -5.26
N VAL A 122 -14.64 10.76 -4.50
CA VAL A 122 -15.00 11.23 -3.16
C VAL A 122 -13.82 11.11 -2.19
N SER A 123 -13.04 10.02 -2.25
CA SER A 123 -11.86 9.84 -1.39
C SER A 123 -10.75 10.83 -1.71
N ILE A 124 -10.47 11.10 -2.99
CA ILE A 124 -9.49 12.12 -3.41
C ILE A 124 -9.86 13.47 -2.81
N LYS A 125 -11.15 13.85 -2.88
CA LYS A 125 -11.66 15.12 -2.35
C LYS A 125 -11.60 15.17 -0.82
N VAL A 126 -12.11 14.15 -0.14
CA VAL A 126 -12.22 14.11 1.33
C VAL A 126 -10.85 14.05 1.99
N PHE A 127 -9.90 13.28 1.47
CA PHE A 127 -8.56 13.14 2.04
C PHE A 127 -7.52 14.06 1.41
N GLY A 128 -7.91 14.88 0.43
CA GLY A 128 -7.02 15.78 -0.28
C GLY A 128 -5.84 15.04 -0.92
N LEU A 129 -6.08 13.88 -1.54
CA LEU A 129 -5.02 12.96 -1.99
C LEU A 129 -4.13 13.53 -3.11
N ASN A 130 -4.59 14.61 -3.76
CA ASN A 130 -3.86 15.33 -4.81
C ASN A 130 -3.30 16.69 -4.37
N ARG A 131 -3.13 16.92 -3.06
CA ARG A 131 -2.35 18.07 -2.57
C ARG A 131 -0.90 18.01 -3.04
N TYR A 132 -0.26 19.17 -3.14
CA TYR A 132 1.04 19.35 -3.77
C TYR A 132 2.11 18.38 -3.25
N GLU A 133 2.22 18.25 -1.93
CA GLU A 133 3.27 17.46 -1.28
C GLU A 133 3.15 15.97 -1.59
N LEU A 134 1.92 15.44 -1.68
CA LEU A 134 1.72 14.04 -2.03
C LEU A 134 2.03 13.75 -3.49
N ARG A 135 1.69 14.69 -4.39
CA ARG A 135 1.99 14.55 -5.82
C ARG A 135 3.50 14.52 -6.06
N GLU A 136 4.22 15.50 -5.51
CA GLU A 136 5.67 15.55 -5.61
C GLU A 136 6.32 14.34 -4.92
N GLY A 137 5.78 13.93 -3.77
CA GLY A 137 6.22 12.72 -3.07
C GLY A 137 6.09 11.45 -3.92
N ARG A 138 4.92 11.22 -4.55
CA ARG A 138 4.71 10.08 -5.45
C ARG A 138 5.60 10.12 -6.68
N ARG A 139 5.82 11.30 -7.27
CA ARG A 139 6.74 11.47 -8.41
C ARG A 139 8.18 11.12 -8.01
N ASN A 140 8.64 11.57 -6.85
CA ASN A 140 9.96 11.23 -6.33
C ASN A 140 10.08 9.73 -6.00
N ALA A 141 9.06 9.15 -5.37
CA ALA A 141 9.00 7.72 -5.10
C ALA A 141 9.03 6.90 -6.40
N TYR A 142 8.37 7.35 -7.47
CA TYR A 142 8.38 6.68 -8.76
C TYR A 142 9.80 6.59 -9.35
N ILE A 143 10.54 7.70 -9.32
CA ILE A 143 11.94 7.71 -9.78
C ILE A 143 12.78 6.73 -8.93
N LYS A 144 12.69 6.81 -7.60
CA LYS A 144 13.46 5.93 -6.71
C LYS A 144 13.12 4.46 -6.91
N CYS A 145 11.84 4.11 -6.97
CA CYS A 145 11.40 2.73 -7.12
C CYS A 145 11.94 2.11 -8.41
N ARG A 146 11.95 2.85 -9.52
CA ARG A 146 12.52 2.37 -10.79
C ARG A 146 14.00 2.05 -10.66
N GLU A 147 14.79 2.96 -10.10
CA GLU A 147 16.23 2.77 -9.94
C GLU A 147 16.54 1.63 -8.96
N MET A 148 15.78 1.53 -7.86
CA MET A 148 15.94 0.47 -6.87
C MET A 148 15.56 -0.90 -7.42
N LEU A 149 14.48 -1.02 -8.21
CA LEU A 149 14.09 -2.29 -8.85
C LEU A 149 15.18 -2.79 -9.80
N VAL A 150 15.76 -1.90 -10.61
CA VAL A 150 16.88 -2.26 -11.49
C VAL A 150 18.10 -2.65 -10.67
N SER A 151 18.48 -1.88 -9.64
CA SER A 151 19.61 -2.21 -8.79
C SER A 151 19.41 -3.52 -8.03
N TRP A 152 18.18 -3.80 -7.59
CA TRP A 152 17.80 -5.05 -6.96
C TRP A 152 18.00 -6.21 -7.93
N HIS A 153 17.50 -6.09 -9.16
CA HIS A 153 17.60 -7.13 -10.17
C HIS A 153 19.06 -7.43 -10.54
N ARG A 154 19.90 -6.39 -10.70
CA ARG A 154 21.35 -6.57 -10.93
C ARG A 154 22.01 -7.34 -9.79
N ALA A 155 21.78 -6.93 -8.54
CA ALA A 155 22.33 -7.64 -7.37
C ALA A 155 21.84 -9.10 -7.30
N PHE A 156 20.57 -9.33 -7.64
CA PHE A 156 19.98 -10.67 -7.71
C PHE A 156 20.66 -11.55 -8.78
N LEU A 157 20.92 -11.00 -9.98
CA LEU A 157 21.62 -11.70 -11.06
C LEU A 157 23.09 -11.98 -10.72
N ASP A 158 23.75 -11.07 -10.00
CA ASP A 158 25.13 -11.22 -9.54
C ASP A 158 25.29 -12.23 -8.39
N GLY A 159 24.18 -12.73 -7.84
CA GLY A 159 24.18 -13.64 -6.69
C GLY A 159 24.45 -12.98 -5.35
N ASP A 160 24.46 -11.64 -5.29
CA ASP A 160 24.58 -10.87 -4.05
C ASP A 160 23.23 -10.81 -3.32
N HIS A 161 22.88 -11.94 -2.70
CA HIS A 161 21.59 -12.10 -2.02
C HIS A 161 21.40 -11.13 -0.85
N TYR A 162 22.48 -10.77 -0.14
CA TYR A 162 22.41 -9.82 0.97
C TYR A 162 22.00 -8.43 0.47
N ARG A 163 22.68 -7.94 -0.58
CA ARG A 163 22.34 -6.65 -1.19
C ARG A 163 20.95 -6.65 -1.81
N ALA A 164 20.56 -7.75 -2.48
CA ALA A 164 19.22 -7.88 -3.04
C ALA A 164 18.15 -7.84 -1.94
N GLU A 165 18.36 -8.51 -0.80
CA GLU A 165 17.43 -8.45 0.34
C GLU A 165 17.34 -7.05 0.94
N GLU A 166 18.46 -6.36 1.13
CA GLU A 166 18.50 -4.99 1.65
C GLU A 166 17.71 -4.00 0.76
N ILE A 167 17.89 -4.08 -0.57
CA ILE A 167 17.16 -3.23 -1.51
C ILE A 167 15.67 -3.59 -1.55
N ALA A 168 15.34 -4.88 -1.50
CA ALA A 168 13.94 -5.32 -1.46
C ALA A 168 13.22 -4.80 -0.22
N LEU A 169 13.88 -4.85 0.94
CA LEU A 169 13.34 -4.29 2.19
C LEU A 169 13.15 -2.77 2.08
N ALA A 170 14.13 -2.06 1.51
CA ALA A 170 14.03 -0.62 1.28
C ALA A 170 12.83 -0.27 0.37
N LEU A 171 12.65 -1.00 -0.74
CA LEU A 171 11.50 -0.86 -1.64
C LEU A 171 10.16 -1.05 -0.92
N CYS A 172 10.03 -2.08 -0.09
CA CYS A 172 8.81 -2.34 0.69
C CYS A 172 8.54 -1.27 1.76
N HIS A 173 9.59 -0.61 2.24
CA HIS A 173 9.51 0.43 3.28
C HIS A 173 9.39 1.85 2.73
N GLU A 174 9.58 2.05 1.42
CA GLU A 174 9.42 3.36 0.79
C GLU A 174 8.01 3.93 1.09
N PRO A 175 7.91 5.23 1.43
CA PRO A 175 6.62 5.92 1.41
C PRO A 175 5.97 5.79 0.03
N PHE A 176 4.65 5.96 -0.02
CA PHE A 176 3.88 5.79 -1.26
C PHE A 176 3.96 4.38 -1.83
N ALA A 177 3.59 3.39 -1.00
CA ALA A 177 3.58 1.97 -1.39
C ALA A 177 2.73 1.70 -2.66
N ASP A 178 1.76 2.56 -2.96
CA ASP A 178 0.96 2.53 -4.19
C ASP A 178 1.79 2.73 -5.46
N VAL A 179 2.94 3.40 -5.38
CA VAL A 179 3.84 3.62 -6.52
C VAL A 179 4.49 2.31 -6.95
N LEU A 180 4.94 1.49 -5.98
CA LEU A 180 5.45 0.16 -6.28
C LEU A 180 4.33 -0.73 -6.84
N ARG A 181 3.12 -0.68 -6.25
CA ARG A 181 1.95 -1.38 -6.78
C ARG A 181 1.60 -0.99 -8.21
N PHE A 182 1.72 0.30 -8.53
CA PHE A 182 1.53 0.81 -9.88
C PHE A 182 2.55 0.21 -10.85
N LEU A 183 3.84 0.18 -10.47
CA LEU A 183 4.89 -0.44 -11.27
C LEU A 183 4.67 -1.94 -11.48
N GLU A 184 4.29 -2.67 -10.42
CA GLU A 184 3.88 -4.08 -10.48
C GLU A 184 2.73 -4.28 -11.49
N THR A 185 1.72 -3.41 -11.45
CA THR A 185 0.56 -3.45 -12.34
C THR A 185 0.92 -3.19 -13.80
N ILE A 186 1.89 -2.31 -14.08
CA ILE A 186 2.37 -2.11 -15.46
C ILE A 186 3.24 -3.28 -15.91
N GLY A 187 4.07 -3.82 -15.03
CA GLY A 187 4.98 -4.93 -15.34
C GLY A 187 4.26 -6.19 -15.85
N VAL A 188 3.02 -6.44 -15.42
CA VAL A 188 2.21 -7.57 -15.89
C VAL A 188 1.52 -7.35 -17.24
N ARG A 189 1.50 -6.11 -17.76
CA ARG A 189 0.79 -5.80 -19.01
C ARG A 189 1.56 -6.28 -20.24
N PRO A 190 0.86 -6.71 -21.30
CA PRO A 190 1.49 -6.92 -22.60
C PRO A 190 2.26 -5.67 -23.04
N HIS A 191 3.47 -5.87 -23.57
CA HIS A 191 4.35 -4.79 -24.04
C HIS A 191 4.86 -3.82 -22.95
N ALA A 192 4.93 -4.24 -21.68
CA ALA A 192 5.53 -3.45 -20.60
C ALA A 192 6.92 -2.89 -20.94
N SER A 193 7.77 -3.68 -21.63
CA SER A 193 9.10 -3.24 -22.06
C SER A 193 9.10 -2.02 -22.98
N ALA A 194 8.07 -1.85 -23.82
CA ALA A 194 7.94 -0.67 -24.67
C ALA A 194 7.63 0.60 -23.87
N ALA A 195 6.94 0.48 -22.73
CA ALA A 195 6.58 1.60 -21.87
C ALA A 195 7.65 1.92 -20.81
N LEU A 196 8.35 0.90 -20.30
CA LEU A 196 9.26 1.02 -19.16
C LEU A 196 10.75 0.95 -19.53
N GLY A 197 11.06 0.46 -20.73
CA GLY A 197 12.39 -0.01 -21.13
C GLY A 197 12.63 -1.47 -20.71
N ASP A 198 13.45 -2.17 -21.48
CA ASP A 198 13.70 -3.62 -21.30
C ASP A 198 14.24 -3.94 -19.90
N GLU A 199 15.24 -3.19 -19.43
CA GLU A 199 15.89 -3.45 -18.15
C GLU A 199 14.93 -3.40 -16.95
N LEU A 200 14.04 -2.40 -16.92
CA LEU A 200 13.06 -2.27 -15.85
C LEU A 200 11.94 -3.31 -15.97
N ALA A 201 11.53 -3.66 -17.20
CA ALA A 201 10.53 -4.69 -17.43
C ALA A 201 11.03 -6.08 -17.00
N ASP A 202 12.29 -6.40 -17.27
CA ASP A 202 12.93 -7.64 -16.81
C ASP A 202 13.03 -7.66 -15.28
N ALA A 203 13.45 -6.55 -14.68
CA ALA A 203 13.51 -6.39 -13.23
C ALA A 203 12.14 -6.61 -12.56
N LEU A 204 11.08 -6.03 -13.12
CA LEU A 204 9.70 -6.21 -12.62
C LEU A 204 9.22 -7.65 -12.79
N THR A 205 9.53 -8.30 -13.91
CA THR A 205 9.18 -9.71 -14.14
C THR A 205 9.85 -10.61 -13.10
N ALA A 206 11.14 -10.39 -12.82
CA ALA A 206 11.88 -11.09 -11.78
C ALA A 206 11.31 -10.78 -10.38
N TRP A 207 11.00 -9.52 -10.09
CA TRP A 207 10.41 -9.07 -8.82
C TRP A 207 9.11 -9.81 -8.52
N LEU A 208 8.16 -9.76 -9.46
CA LEU A 208 6.85 -10.40 -9.34
C LEU A 208 6.94 -11.92 -9.17
N SER A 209 7.96 -12.55 -9.76
CA SER A 209 8.18 -14.00 -9.65
C SER A 209 8.87 -14.43 -8.35
N THR A 210 9.63 -13.52 -7.73
CA THR A 210 10.53 -13.83 -6.60
C THR A 210 9.94 -13.37 -5.27
N VAL A 211 9.43 -12.14 -5.27
CA VAL A 211 8.90 -11.41 -4.10
C VAL A 211 7.38 -11.57 -4.03
N GLY A 212 6.72 -11.61 -5.20
CA GLY A 212 5.27 -11.52 -5.31
C GLY A 212 4.77 -10.08 -5.13
N PRO A 213 3.47 -9.84 -5.38
CA PRO A 213 2.86 -8.55 -5.11
C PRO A 213 3.01 -8.21 -3.62
N VAL A 214 3.46 -7.00 -3.28
CA VAL A 214 3.60 -6.57 -1.87
C VAL A 214 2.23 -6.43 -1.21
N ASN A 215 1.60 -7.54 -0.81
CA ASN A 215 0.54 -7.52 0.19
C ASN A 215 1.19 -7.18 1.54
N PRO A 216 0.60 -6.32 2.38
CA PRO A 216 1.14 -6.07 3.70
C PRO A 216 1.32 -7.43 4.40
N PRO A 217 2.53 -7.78 4.85
CA PRO A 217 2.75 -9.09 5.44
C PRO A 217 1.96 -9.16 6.75
N PRO A 218 1.27 -10.29 7.06
CA PRO A 218 1.07 -10.62 8.47
C PRO A 218 2.46 -10.78 9.09
N ALA A 219 2.69 -10.11 10.23
CA ALA A 219 3.97 -9.83 10.89
C ALA A 219 4.80 -11.04 11.36
N THR A 220 4.78 -12.19 10.68
CA THR A 220 5.44 -13.42 11.18
C THR A 220 6.20 -14.23 10.14
N ARG A 221 6.44 -13.72 8.93
CA ARG A 221 7.34 -14.40 7.98
C ARG A 221 8.54 -13.54 7.65
N PRO A 222 9.78 -13.94 8.02
CA PRO A 222 10.95 -13.38 7.37
C PRO A 222 10.80 -13.58 5.86
N PHE A 223 11.26 -12.58 5.11
CA PHE A 223 11.25 -12.58 3.65
C PHE A 223 12.15 -13.69 3.12
N VAL A 224 11.65 -14.93 3.07
CA VAL A 224 12.39 -16.05 2.49
C VAL A 224 12.11 -16.05 1.00
N VAL A 225 13.08 -15.57 0.21
CA VAL A 225 13.14 -15.82 -1.24
C VAL A 225 12.99 -17.33 -1.44
N ARG A 226 11.89 -17.77 -2.06
CA ARG A 226 11.63 -19.19 -2.30
C ARG A 226 12.72 -19.73 -3.23
N GLN A 227 13.69 -20.45 -2.68
CA GLN A 227 14.63 -21.23 -3.47
C GLN A 227 13.85 -22.30 -4.26
N ARG A 228 13.82 -22.20 -5.59
CA ARG A 228 13.49 -23.34 -6.44
C ARG A 228 14.71 -24.26 -6.46
N SER A 229 14.70 -25.31 -5.64
CA SER A 229 15.68 -26.39 -5.74
C SER A 229 15.51 -27.07 -7.10
N SER A 230 16.53 -26.98 -7.96
CA SER A 230 16.59 -27.79 -9.17
C SER A 230 16.82 -29.26 -8.77
N MET A 231 15.98 -30.15 -9.30
CA MET A 231 16.20 -31.60 -9.21
C MET A 231 17.46 -31.94 -10.02
N ALA A 232 18.58 -32.16 -9.32
CA ALA A 232 19.73 -32.85 -9.89
C ALA A 232 19.55 -34.37 -9.67
N THR A 233 19.35 -35.08 -10.77
CA THR A 233 19.34 -36.53 -10.89
C THR A 233 20.67 -37.11 -10.38
N LYS A 234 20.62 -37.93 -9.33
CA LYS A 234 21.72 -38.85 -8.99
C LYS A 234 21.34 -40.27 -9.36
N THR A 235 22.03 -40.74 -10.39
CA THR A 235 22.08 -42.11 -10.88
C THR A 235 22.57 -43.07 -9.79
N TRP A 236 21.80 -44.13 -9.57
CA TRP A 236 22.21 -45.27 -8.76
C TRP A 236 23.30 -46.06 -9.53
N ARG A 237 24.47 -46.24 -8.91
CA ARG A 237 25.43 -47.29 -9.31
C ARG A 237 25.38 -48.39 -8.26
N SER A 238 24.93 -49.55 -8.70
CA SER A 238 25.01 -50.85 -8.03
C SER A 238 26.46 -51.29 -7.82
N LYS A 239 26.80 -51.72 -6.61
CA LYS A 239 27.58 -52.93 -6.30
C LYS A 239 27.33 -53.32 -4.85
#